data_AF-A0AAJ3NP37-F1
#
_entry.id   AF-A0AAJ3NP37-F1
#
_cell.length_a   1.000
_cell.length_b   1.000
_cell.length_c   1.000
_cell.angle_alpha   90.00
_cell.angle_beta   90.00
_cell.angle_gamma   90.00
#
_symmetry.space_group_name_H-M   'P 1'
#
loop_
_entity.id
_entity.type
_entity.pdbx_description
1 polymer ?
#
loop_
_entity_poly.entity_id
_entity_poly.type
_entity_poly.pdbx_seq_one_letter_code
_entity_poly.pdbx_strand_id
1 'polypeptide(L)'
;MDHLQQRAARFYDIYELERIDRALDEIVENLHRTDPVPFQCRSALANAAKVIRKRRTIRRYDSLDKPFADGAFPDVGVVEGDLAVVELIEWIDTSPSLSTGERRLLRDLAAGEDAESLARRDDVPVARMRERISRARSVGIAGYQSEVLS
;
A
#
# COMPACT_ATOMS: atom_id res chain seq x y z
N MET A 1 19.86 -14.58 6.37
CA MET A 1 18.67 -14.82 5.53
C MET A 1 18.11 -13.46 5.22
N ASP A 2 18.22 -13.04 3.95
CA ASP A 2 17.90 -11.68 3.53
C ASP A 2 16.42 -11.37 3.76
N HIS A 3 16.11 -10.16 4.22
CA HIS A 3 14.74 -9.68 4.44
C HIS A 3 13.84 -9.86 3.20
N LEU A 4 14.42 -9.78 1.99
CA LEU A 4 13.74 -10.05 0.73
C LEU A 4 13.26 -11.50 0.59
N GLN A 5 14.06 -12.47 1.04
CA GLN A 5 13.75 -13.90 0.95
C GLN A 5 12.67 -14.29 1.97
N GLN A 6 12.74 -13.76 3.19
CA GLN A 6 11.70 -13.97 4.21
C GLN A 6 10.36 -13.34 3.78
N ARG A 7 10.41 -12.17 3.15
CA ARG A 7 9.23 -11.46 2.63
C ARG A 7 8.61 -12.21 1.44
N ALA A 8 9.42 -12.64 0.47
CA ALA A 8 8.95 -13.46 -0.64
C ALA A 8 8.28 -14.77 -0.17
N ALA A 9 8.82 -15.41 0.87
CA ALA A 9 8.22 -16.59 1.48
C ALA A 9 6.85 -16.27 2.12
N ARG A 10 6.74 -15.18 2.91
CA ARG A 10 5.46 -14.78 3.53
C ARG A 10 4.38 -14.42 2.52
N PHE A 11 4.70 -13.70 1.44
CA PHE A 11 3.72 -13.38 0.39
C PHE A 11 3.27 -14.60 -0.39
N TYR A 12 4.17 -15.55 -0.60
CA TYR A 12 3.83 -16.83 -1.20
C TYR A 12 2.86 -17.62 -0.31
N ASP A 13 3.11 -17.66 1.00
CA ASP A 13 2.25 -18.33 1.97
C ASP A 13 0.83 -17.73 2.02
N ILE A 14 0.71 -16.40 2.08
CA ILE A 14 -0.62 -15.74 2.12
C ILE A 14 -1.39 -15.99 0.82
N TYR A 15 -0.72 -15.94 -0.33
CA TYR A 15 -1.36 -16.24 -1.62
C TYR A 15 -1.84 -17.69 -1.70
N GLU A 16 -1.03 -18.65 -1.27
CA GLU A 16 -1.41 -20.06 -1.29
C GLU A 16 -2.54 -20.35 -0.30
N LEU A 17 -2.56 -19.74 0.88
CA LEU A 17 -3.68 -19.85 1.83
C LEU A 17 -4.99 -19.33 1.23
N GLU A 18 -4.99 -18.10 0.69
CA GLU A 18 -6.19 -17.51 0.04
C GLU A 18 -6.67 -18.38 -1.12
N ARG A 19 -5.73 -18.97 -1.86
CA ARG A 19 -6.02 -19.85 -2.99
C ARG A 19 -6.61 -21.19 -2.53
N ILE A 20 -6.14 -21.74 -1.42
CA ILE A 20 -6.66 -22.98 -0.83
C ILE A 20 -8.06 -22.75 -0.28
N ASP A 21 -8.28 -21.71 0.54
CA ASP A 21 -9.58 -21.40 1.13
C ASP A 21 -10.65 -21.25 0.03
N ARG A 22 -10.32 -20.50 -1.02
CA ARG A 22 -11.25 -20.30 -2.13
C ARG A 22 -11.47 -21.55 -2.98
N ALA A 23 -10.47 -22.42 -3.10
CA ALA A 23 -10.64 -23.70 -3.77
C ALA A 23 -11.54 -24.65 -2.95
N LEU A 24 -11.47 -24.57 -1.61
CA LEU A 24 -12.39 -25.30 -0.73
C LEU A 24 -13.81 -24.79 -0.88
N ASP A 25 -14.03 -23.47 -0.93
CA ASP A 25 -15.34 -22.89 -1.22
C ASP A 25 -15.91 -23.43 -2.54
N GLU A 26 -15.11 -23.43 -3.61
CA GLU A 26 -15.53 -23.93 -4.92
C GLU A 26 -15.87 -25.42 -4.91
N ILE A 27 -15.12 -26.23 -4.17
CA ILE A 27 -15.42 -27.67 -4.01
C ILE A 27 -16.73 -27.86 -3.23
N VAL A 28 -16.94 -27.09 -2.16
CA VAL A 28 -18.15 -27.15 -1.34
C VAL A 28 -19.39 -26.70 -2.13
N GLU A 29 -19.27 -25.67 -2.96
CA GLU A 29 -20.34 -25.22 -3.85
C GLU A 29 -20.67 -26.24 -4.95
N ASN A 30 -19.70 -27.10 -5.31
CA ASN A 30 -19.81 -28.03 -6.44
C ASN A 30 -19.74 -29.52 -6.02
N LEU A 31 -20.21 -29.86 -4.81
CA LEU A 31 -20.20 -31.23 -4.27
C LEU A 31 -20.93 -32.28 -5.13
N HIS A 32 -21.79 -31.84 -6.05
CA HIS A 32 -22.54 -32.71 -6.97
C HIS A 32 -21.73 -33.16 -8.19
N ARG A 33 -20.50 -32.67 -8.39
CA ARG A 33 -19.64 -33.06 -9.51
C ARG A 33 -19.13 -34.49 -9.35
N THR A 34 -19.24 -35.27 -10.43
CA THR A 34 -18.80 -36.67 -10.50
C THR A 34 -17.38 -36.84 -11.04
N ASP A 35 -16.68 -35.74 -11.31
CA ASP A 35 -15.29 -35.78 -11.79
C ASP A 35 -14.38 -36.46 -10.75
N PRO A 36 -13.24 -37.08 -11.14
CA PRO A 36 -12.31 -37.63 -10.17
C PRO A 36 -11.81 -36.56 -9.19
N VAL A 37 -11.72 -36.88 -7.89
CA VAL A 37 -11.29 -35.95 -6.82
C VAL A 37 -10.00 -35.18 -7.17
N PRO A 38 -8.93 -35.82 -7.70
CA PRO A 38 -7.71 -35.10 -8.07
C PRO A 38 -7.92 -34.05 -9.18
N PHE A 39 -8.88 -34.29 -10.07
CA PHE A 39 -9.24 -33.35 -11.12
C PHE A 39 -10.04 -32.16 -10.55
N GLN A 40 -10.98 -32.42 -9.65
CA GLN A 40 -11.75 -31.39 -8.97
C GLN A 40 -10.84 -30.43 -8.19
N CYS A 41 -9.90 -30.97 -7.40
CA CYS A 41 -8.94 -30.15 -6.64
C CYS A 41 -8.07 -29.27 -7.55
N ARG A 42 -7.54 -29.82 -8.65
CA ARG A 42 -6.73 -29.04 -9.61
C ARG A 42 -7.54 -27.96 -10.30
N SER A 43 -8.78 -28.28 -10.69
CA SER A 43 -9.69 -27.32 -11.32
C SER A 43 -10.02 -26.18 -10.36
N ALA A 44 -10.40 -26.50 -9.12
CA ALA A 44 -10.74 -25.52 -8.10
C ALA A 44 -9.56 -24.61 -7.76
N LEU A 45 -8.36 -25.16 -7.59
CA LEU A 45 -7.15 -24.36 -7.37
C LEU A 45 -6.79 -23.46 -8.56
N ALA A 46 -7.07 -23.89 -9.79
CA ALA A 46 -6.83 -23.08 -10.99
C ALA A 46 -7.87 -21.95 -11.12
N ASN A 47 -9.13 -22.22 -10.78
CA ASN A 47 -10.20 -21.23 -10.79
C ASN A 47 -10.06 -20.22 -9.65
N ALA A 48 -9.72 -20.67 -8.43
CA ALA A 48 -9.33 -19.81 -7.33
C ALA A 48 -8.22 -18.82 -7.73
N ALA A 49 -7.15 -19.31 -8.37
CA ALA A 49 -6.06 -18.46 -8.85
C ALA A 49 -6.52 -17.43 -9.89
N LYS A 50 -7.41 -17.80 -10.83
CA LYS A 50 -8.00 -16.86 -11.80
C LYS A 50 -8.83 -15.79 -11.10
N VAL A 51 -9.64 -16.16 -10.11
CA VAL A 51 -10.48 -15.22 -9.37
C VAL A 51 -9.64 -14.27 -8.54
N ILE A 52 -8.63 -14.76 -7.82
CA ILE A 52 -7.69 -13.92 -7.06
C ILE A 52 -6.98 -12.94 -8.01
N ARG A 53 -6.48 -13.40 -9.16
CA ARG A 53 -5.86 -12.53 -10.17
C ARG A 53 -6.84 -11.45 -10.66
N LYS A 54 -8.08 -11.83 -10.98
CA LYS A 54 -9.12 -10.89 -11.43
C LYS A 54 -9.49 -9.87 -10.34
N ARG A 55 -9.62 -10.30 -9.09
CA ARG A 55 -9.88 -9.43 -7.93
C ARG A 55 -8.75 -8.41 -7.74
N ARG A 56 -7.49 -8.84 -7.85
CA ARG A 56 -6.34 -7.92 -7.80
C ARG A 56 -6.33 -6.92 -8.95
N THR A 57 -6.88 -7.27 -10.11
CA THR A 57 -7.07 -6.34 -11.23
C THR A 57 -8.23 -5.35 -10.99
N ILE A 58 -9.36 -5.80 -10.44
CA ILE A 58 -10.55 -4.98 -10.18
C ILE A 58 -10.32 -4.04 -8.99
N ARG A 59 -9.74 -4.54 -7.89
CA ARG A 59 -9.47 -3.78 -6.66
C ARG A 59 -8.52 -2.60 -6.88
N ARG A 60 -7.77 -2.56 -7.99
CA ARG A 60 -6.98 -1.39 -8.38
C ARG A 60 -7.83 -0.18 -8.84
N TYR A 61 -9.15 -0.34 -8.99
CA TYR A 61 -10.04 0.71 -9.52
C TYR A 61 -10.98 1.37 -8.50
N ASP A 62 -11.10 0.85 -7.28
CA ASP A 62 -11.91 1.52 -6.25
C ASP A 62 -11.02 2.51 -5.48
N SER A 63 -11.33 3.79 -5.63
CA SER A 63 -10.66 4.88 -4.90
C SER A 63 -10.73 4.59 -3.39
N LEU A 64 -9.55 4.58 -2.77
CA LEU A 64 -9.31 4.33 -1.35
C LEU A 64 -9.95 5.41 -0.44
N ASP A 65 -10.51 6.46 -1.02
CA ASP A 65 -11.06 7.62 -0.31
C ASP A 65 -12.55 7.48 0.05
N LYS A 66 -13.20 6.36 -0.30
CA LYS A 66 -14.63 6.16 -0.04
C LYS A 66 -14.89 5.02 0.95
N PRO A 67 -15.42 5.32 2.15
CA PRO A 67 -15.93 4.28 3.05
C PRO A 67 -17.15 3.58 2.43
N PHE A 68 -17.37 2.32 2.83
CA PHE A 68 -18.59 1.58 2.50
C PHE A 68 -19.83 2.24 3.14
N ALA A 69 -21.01 1.81 2.70
CA ALA A 69 -22.29 2.36 3.14
C ALA A 69 -22.58 2.19 4.64
N ASP A 70 -21.88 1.30 5.32
CA ASP A 70 -21.91 1.08 6.77
C ASP A 70 -20.87 1.91 7.54
N GLY A 71 -20.09 2.73 6.84
CA GLY A 71 -19.01 3.54 7.42
C GLY A 71 -17.70 2.75 7.61
N ALA A 72 -17.65 1.47 7.27
CA ALA A 72 -16.41 0.70 7.31
C ALA A 72 -15.54 1.04 6.10
N PHE A 73 -14.25 1.22 6.32
CA PHE A 73 -13.29 1.23 5.21
C PHE A 73 -13.03 -0.21 4.76
N PRO A 74 -12.70 -0.43 3.47
CA PRO A 74 -12.26 -1.74 3.02
C PRO A 74 -11.17 -2.26 3.94
N ASP A 75 -11.32 -3.49 4.43
CA ASP A 75 -10.28 -4.17 5.19
C ASP A 75 -9.12 -4.45 4.23
N VAL A 76 -8.26 -3.45 4.09
CA VAL A 76 -7.07 -3.53 3.28
C VAL A 76 -6.06 -4.29 4.12
N GLY A 77 -6.03 -5.62 3.93
CA GLY A 77 -4.84 -6.41 4.25
C GLY A 77 -3.63 -5.60 3.77
N VAL A 78 -2.89 -5.08 4.76
CA VAL A 78 -2.01 -3.92 4.61
C VAL A 78 -1.06 -4.18 3.47
N VAL A 79 -1.28 -3.49 2.35
CA VAL A 79 -0.30 -3.46 1.28
C VAL A 79 0.91 -2.78 1.91
N GLU A 80 2.03 -3.47 1.95
CA GLU A 80 3.27 -3.03 2.64
C GLU A 80 3.78 -1.65 2.19
N GLY A 81 3.26 -1.12 1.08
CA GLY A 81 3.44 0.28 0.66
C GLY A 81 2.72 1.29 1.56
N ASP A 82 1.54 0.96 2.08
CA ASP A 82 0.77 1.83 2.99
C ASP A 82 1.43 1.87 4.37
N LEU A 83 2.04 0.76 4.83
CA LEU A 83 2.82 0.77 6.07
C LEU A 83 4.06 1.67 5.95
N ALA A 84 4.79 1.58 4.84
CA ALA A 84 5.94 2.47 4.60
C ALA A 84 5.53 3.95 4.53
N VAL A 85 4.33 4.26 4.04
CA VAL A 85 3.79 5.63 4.06
C VAL A 85 3.41 6.05 5.48
N VAL A 86 2.78 5.19 6.26
CA VAL A 86 2.44 5.46 7.68
C VAL A 86 3.70 5.67 8.51
N GLU A 87 4.70 4.79 8.38
CA GLU A 87 6.00 4.91 9.04
C GLU A 87 6.75 6.19 8.62
N LEU A 88 6.68 6.55 7.34
CA LEU A 88 7.27 7.79 6.86
C LEU A 88 6.56 9.03 7.41
N ILE A 89 5.23 9.02 7.50
CA ILE A 89 4.44 10.11 8.11
C ILE A 89 4.76 10.20 9.61
N GLU A 90 4.78 9.09 10.33
CA GLU A 90 5.13 9.06 11.75
C GLU A 90 6.55 9.57 12.00
N TRP A 91 7.50 9.19 11.15
CA TRP A 91 8.85 9.72 11.20
C TRP A 91 8.88 11.23 10.90
N ILE A 92 8.20 11.70 9.84
CA ILE A 92 8.05 13.13 9.56
C ILE A 92 7.49 13.86 10.78
N ASP A 93 6.63 13.22 11.58
CA ASP A 93 5.92 13.80 12.73
C ASP A 93 6.75 13.86 14.01
N THR A 94 7.73 12.98 14.15
CA THR A 94 8.52 12.81 15.37
C THR A 94 9.99 13.17 15.21
N SER A 95 10.49 13.25 13.97
CA SER A 95 11.91 13.47 13.68
C SER A 95 12.44 14.79 14.26
N PRO A 96 13.54 14.79 15.03
CA PRO A 96 14.16 16.00 15.56
C PRO A 96 14.96 16.80 14.52
N SER A 97 15.36 16.19 13.39
CA SER A 97 16.14 16.87 12.35
C SER A 97 15.31 17.81 11.46
N LEU A 98 13.97 17.68 11.48
CA LEU A 98 13.05 18.51 10.70
C LEU A 98 12.53 19.71 11.50
N SER A 99 12.69 20.91 10.95
CA SER A 99 12.00 22.09 11.46
C SER A 99 10.48 22.00 11.27
N THR A 100 9.73 22.79 12.03
CA THR A 100 8.25 22.86 11.90
C THR A 100 7.80 23.20 10.48
N GLY A 101 8.55 24.06 9.78
CA GLY A 101 8.25 24.45 8.40
C GLY A 101 8.49 23.33 7.40
N GLU A 102 9.58 22.57 7.56
CA GLU A 102 9.89 21.41 6.70
C GLU A 102 8.91 20.27 6.94
N ARG A 103 8.58 20.00 8.19
CA ARG A 103 7.58 19.00 8.60
C ARG A 103 6.23 19.28 7.96
N ARG A 104 5.73 20.52 8.07
CA ARG A 104 4.49 20.94 7.42
C ARG A 104 4.57 20.75 5.91
N LEU A 105 5.64 21.23 5.27
CA LEU A 105 5.78 21.14 3.83
C LEU A 105 5.84 19.69 3.31
N LEU A 106 6.55 18.80 4.02
CA LEU A 106 6.64 17.39 3.66
C LEU A 106 5.29 16.67 3.87
N ARG A 107 4.53 17.00 4.92
CA ARG A 107 3.15 16.50 5.10
C ARG A 107 2.23 16.92 3.98
N ASP A 108 2.25 18.20 3.60
CA ASP A 108 1.40 18.71 2.54
C ASP A 108 1.70 17.98 1.21
N LEU A 109 2.98 17.72 0.93
CA LEU A 109 3.40 16.91 -0.23
C LEU A 109 2.96 15.45 -0.12
N ALA A 110 3.00 14.85 1.07
CA ALA A 110 2.54 13.48 1.30
C ALA A 110 1.01 13.35 1.15
N ALA A 111 0.27 14.42 1.45
CA ALA A 111 -1.17 14.53 1.21
C ALA A 111 -1.53 14.79 -0.27
N GLY A 112 -0.52 14.91 -1.15
CA GLY A 112 -0.72 15.08 -2.59
C GLY A 112 -0.83 16.53 -3.06
N GLU A 113 -0.55 17.52 -2.21
CA GLU A 113 -0.43 18.90 -2.68
C GLU A 113 0.78 19.05 -3.62
N ASP A 114 0.61 19.85 -4.67
CA ASP A 114 1.66 20.15 -5.65
C ASP A 114 2.28 21.54 -5.41
N ALA A 115 3.36 21.85 -6.13
CA ALA A 115 4.04 23.12 -5.96
C ALA A 115 3.17 24.33 -6.34
N GLU A 116 2.22 24.17 -7.27
CA GLU A 116 1.36 25.27 -7.72
C GLU A 116 0.27 25.61 -6.70
N SER A 117 -0.38 24.60 -6.12
CA SER A 117 -1.37 24.73 -5.04
C SER A 117 -0.74 25.34 -3.79
N LEU A 118 0.42 24.83 -3.37
CA LEU A 118 1.17 25.35 -2.23
C LEU A 118 1.64 26.79 -2.45
N ALA A 119 2.14 27.12 -3.65
CA ALA A 119 2.58 28.47 -3.99
C ALA A 119 1.43 29.47 -3.94
N ARG A 120 0.25 29.09 -4.44
CA ARG A 120 -0.95 29.91 -4.39
C ARG A 120 -1.44 30.13 -2.95
N ARG A 121 -1.42 29.06 -2.15
CA ARG A 121 -1.86 29.10 -0.73
C ARG A 121 -0.96 29.99 0.12
N ASP A 122 0.34 29.93 -0.11
CA ASP A 122 1.34 30.66 0.68
C ASP A 122 1.72 32.03 0.07
N ASP A 123 1.06 32.44 -1.02
CA ASP A 123 1.31 33.67 -1.78
C ASP A 123 2.80 33.88 -2.15
N VAL A 124 3.40 32.84 -2.75
CA VAL A 124 4.79 32.88 -3.21
C VAL A 124 4.91 32.48 -4.68
N PRO A 125 5.96 32.91 -5.40
CA PRO A 125 6.23 32.42 -6.74
C PRO A 125 6.43 30.89 -6.76
N VAL A 126 5.86 30.21 -7.76
CA VAL A 126 5.98 28.74 -7.93
C VAL A 126 7.45 28.29 -7.95
N ALA A 127 8.33 29.04 -8.59
CA ALA A 127 9.77 28.75 -8.61
C ALA A 127 10.37 28.69 -7.19
N ARG A 128 10.01 29.66 -6.33
CA ARG A 128 10.44 29.70 -4.93
C ARG A 128 9.85 28.55 -4.12
N MET A 129 8.61 28.15 -4.38
CA MET A 129 8.01 26.98 -3.72
C MET A 129 8.71 25.68 -4.13
N ARG A 130 9.04 25.50 -5.42
CA ARG A 130 9.81 24.35 -5.91
C ARG A 130 11.18 24.24 -5.24
N GLU A 131 11.88 25.36 -5.06
CA GLU A 131 13.14 25.39 -4.31
C GLU A 131 12.96 24.99 -2.84
N ARG A 132 11.91 25.48 -2.17
CA ARG A 132 11.59 25.11 -0.78
C ARG A 132 11.32 23.61 -0.67
N ILE A 133 10.53 23.06 -1.59
CA ILE A 133 10.23 21.62 -1.68
C ILE A 133 11.53 20.83 -1.88
N SER A 134 12.38 21.25 -2.83
CA SER A 134 13.64 20.57 -3.08
C SER A 134 14.53 20.54 -1.84
N ARG A 135 14.66 21.68 -1.13
CA ARG A 135 15.44 21.77 0.11
C ARG A 135 14.87 20.90 1.22
N ALA A 136 13.56 20.97 1.46
CA ALA A 136 12.89 20.15 2.48
C ALA A 136 13.04 18.64 2.19
N ARG A 137 12.97 18.23 0.92
CA ARG A 137 13.24 16.83 0.52
C ARG A 137 14.69 16.43 0.79
N SER A 138 15.67 17.29 0.45
CA SER A 138 17.07 17.00 0.73
C SER A 138 17.35 16.85 2.22
N VAL A 139 16.80 17.74 3.06
CA VAL A 139 16.92 17.65 4.52
C VAL A 139 16.22 16.38 5.04
N GLY A 140 15.01 16.09 4.55
CA GLY A 140 14.27 14.89 4.94
C GLY A 140 15.00 13.60 4.58
N ILE A 141 15.58 13.50 3.40
CA ILE A 141 16.38 12.33 2.99
C ILE A 141 17.59 12.15 3.91
N ALA A 142 18.34 13.22 4.19
CA ALA A 142 19.49 13.16 5.06
C ALA A 142 19.11 12.76 6.50
N GLY A 143 18.04 13.35 7.04
CA GLY A 143 17.51 13.02 8.36
C GLY A 143 17.10 11.56 8.45
N TYR A 144 16.31 11.07 7.49
CA TYR A 144 15.84 9.69 7.46
C TYR A 144 17.01 8.69 7.37
N GLN A 145 18.01 8.98 6.54
CA GLN A 145 19.22 8.17 6.46
C GLN A 145 19.95 8.08 7.80
N SER A 146 20.08 9.19 8.52
CA SER A 146 20.78 9.21 9.82
C SER A 146 19.99 8.59 10.97
N GLU A 147 18.66 8.71 10.96
CA GLU A 147 17.82 8.35 12.11
C GLU A 147 17.21 6.94 11.99
N VAL A 148 16.99 6.47 10.76
CA VAL A 148 16.24 5.22 10.50
C VAL A 148 17.12 4.14 9.84
N LEU A 149 18.04 4.54 8.96
CA LEU A 149 18.86 3.59 8.18
C LEU A 149 20.28 3.38 8.72
N SER A 150 20.71 4.19 9.69
CA SER A 150 22.06 4.16 10.26
C SER A 150 22.15 3.23 11.47
#